data_AF-A0A3M1QUA3-F1
#
_entry.id   AF-A0A3M1QUA3-F1
#
_cell.length_a   1.000
_cell.length_b   1.000
_cell.length_c   1.000
_cell.angle_alpha   90.00
_cell.angle_beta   90.00
_cell.angle_gamma   90.00
#
_symmetry.space_group_name_H-M   'P 1'
#
loop_
_entity.id
_entity.type
_entity.pdbx_description
1 polymer ?
#
loop_
_entity_poly.entity_id
_entity_poly.type
_entity_poly.pdbx_seq_one_letter_code
_entity_poly.pdbx_strand_id
1 'polypeptide(L)'
;MRHWGFVLICLLSFPLLVWGGEADVEFVRLVKQGDTWDIAVTVRHQDTGWEHYADWWRVVTPGGEELGKRVLLHPHEDEQPFTRSLSRVTIPAHVSTIIVEAHDKVHGYGGKRITIDLSRSQGPGYQIRR
;
A
#
# COMPACT_ATOMS: atom_id res chain seq x y z
N MET A 1 10.07 58.59 31.26
CA MET A 1 9.05 57.89 30.44
C MET A 1 9.76 56.83 29.62
N ARG A 2 9.67 55.55 29.97
CA ARG A 2 10.33 54.44 29.26
C ARG A 2 9.24 53.52 28.72
N HIS A 3 9.11 53.46 27.40
CA HIS A 3 8.16 52.59 26.72
C HIS A 3 8.77 51.18 26.63
N TRP A 4 8.06 50.19 27.15
CA TRP A 4 8.43 48.78 27.03
C TRP A 4 7.71 48.22 25.79
N GLY A 5 8.48 47.93 24.73
CA GLY A 5 7.95 47.26 23.54
C GLY A 5 7.80 45.77 23.81
N PHE A 6 6.57 45.26 23.82
CA PHE A 6 6.30 43.84 23.73
C PHE A 6 6.35 43.43 22.25
N VAL A 7 7.37 42.68 21.85
CA VAL A 7 7.39 41.98 20.57
C VAL A 7 6.65 40.66 20.78
N LEU A 8 5.43 40.58 20.25
CA LEU A 8 4.66 39.34 20.19
C LEU A 8 5.24 38.47 19.07
N ILE A 9 6.04 37.47 19.43
CA ILE A 9 6.49 36.43 18.50
C ILE A 9 5.30 35.51 18.22
N CYS A 10 4.64 35.71 17.07
CA CYS A 10 3.70 34.73 16.52
C CYS A 10 4.48 33.49 16.10
N LEU A 11 4.39 32.43 16.89
CA LEU A 11 4.76 31.06 16.50
C LEU A 11 3.84 30.63 15.35
N LEU A 12 4.33 30.74 14.12
CA LEU A 12 3.71 30.11 12.95
C LEU A 12 3.88 28.60 13.08
N SER A 13 2.86 27.94 13.62
CA SER A 13 2.73 26.49 13.58
C SER A 13 2.57 26.05 12.12
N PHE A 14 3.67 25.71 11.46
CA PHE A 14 3.61 24.94 10.23
C PHE A 14 2.99 23.59 10.57
N PRO A 15 1.83 23.20 10.00
CA PRO A 15 1.39 21.83 10.12
C PRO A 15 2.48 20.96 9.47
N LEU A 16 3.10 20.10 10.28
CA LEU A 16 3.87 19.00 9.75
C LEU A 16 2.88 18.19 8.92
N LEU A 17 3.03 18.26 7.60
CA LEU A 17 2.55 17.20 6.71
C LEU A 17 3.18 15.92 7.24
N VAL A 18 2.40 15.12 7.97
CA VAL A 18 2.77 13.77 8.39
C VAL A 18 2.81 12.94 7.11
N TRP A 19 3.93 13.02 6.41
CA TRP A 19 4.31 12.01 5.44
C TRP A 19 4.76 10.78 6.22
N GLY A 20 3.99 9.71 6.17
CA GLY A 20 4.49 8.39 6.55
C GLY A 20 3.64 7.59 7.54
N GLY A 21 2.32 7.56 7.38
CA GLY A 21 1.42 6.68 8.12
C GLY A 21 0.50 5.83 7.25
N GLU A 22 0.74 5.76 5.94
CA GLU A 22 -0.13 5.06 4.99
C GLU A 22 0.54 3.75 4.55
N ALA A 23 -0.26 2.74 4.17
CA ALA A 23 0.26 1.42 3.84
C ALA A 23 0.85 1.38 2.41
N ASP A 24 2.16 1.14 2.32
CA ASP A 24 2.91 1.09 1.06
C ASP A 24 2.99 -0.34 0.52
N VAL A 25 2.75 -0.50 -0.78
CA VAL A 25 3.14 -1.72 -1.51
C VAL A 25 4.57 -1.56 -2.02
N GLU A 26 5.50 -2.31 -1.42
CA GLU A 26 6.91 -2.25 -1.79
C GLU A 26 7.25 -3.17 -2.96
N PHE A 27 6.66 -4.37 -2.98
CA PHE A 27 6.96 -5.38 -3.99
C PHE A 27 5.79 -6.34 -4.23
N VAL A 28 5.61 -6.79 -5.47
CA VAL A 28 4.62 -7.79 -5.85
C VAL A 28 5.24 -8.93 -6.65
N ARG A 29 4.99 -10.17 -6.24
CA ARG A 29 5.31 -11.36 -7.03
C ARG A 29 4.04 -12.03 -7.51
N LEU A 30 3.95 -12.25 -8.82
CA LEU A 30 2.88 -13.02 -9.44
C LEU A 30 3.43 -14.35 -9.94
N VAL A 31 2.69 -15.44 -9.70
CA VAL A 31 2.98 -16.77 -10.22
C VAL A 31 1.72 -17.30 -10.89
N LYS A 32 1.82 -17.67 -12.17
CA LYS A 32 0.69 -18.24 -12.92
C LYS A 32 0.46 -19.69 -12.48
N GLN A 33 -0.80 -20.05 -12.22
CA GLN A 33 -1.28 -21.37 -11.82
C GLN A 33 -2.46 -21.77 -12.71
N GLY A 34 -2.18 -22.38 -13.86
CA GLY A 34 -3.20 -22.65 -14.88
C GLY A 34 -3.83 -21.33 -15.36
N ASP A 35 -5.13 -21.17 -15.14
CA ASP A 35 -5.89 -19.95 -15.49
C ASP A 35 -5.95 -18.91 -14.37
N THR A 36 -5.35 -19.19 -13.21
CA THR A 36 -5.35 -18.31 -12.04
C THR A 36 -3.94 -17.85 -11.67
N TRP A 37 -3.84 -16.95 -10.69
CA TRP A 37 -2.59 -16.41 -10.19
C TRP A 37 -2.48 -16.56 -8.68
N ASP A 38 -1.28 -16.92 -8.21
CA ASP A 38 -0.83 -16.69 -6.85
C ASP A 38 -0.10 -15.35 -6.80
N ILE A 39 -0.52 -14.48 -5.89
CA ILE A 39 0.00 -13.12 -5.77
C ILE A 39 0.52 -12.92 -4.35
N ALA A 40 1.82 -12.69 -4.21
CA ALA A 40 2.47 -12.35 -2.95
C ALA A 40 2.82 -10.86 -2.94
N VAL A 41 2.32 -10.13 -1.94
CA VAL A 41 2.46 -8.68 -1.82
C VAL A 41 3.26 -8.37 -0.58
N THR A 42 4.32 -7.59 -0.74
CA THR A 42 5.14 -7.03 0.33
C THR A 42 4.61 -5.65 0.66
N VAL A 43 4.17 -5.48 1.90
CA VAL A 43 3.60 -4.25 2.42
C VAL A 43 4.54 -3.68 3.50
N ARG A 44 4.69 -2.36 3.51
CA ARG A 44 5.31 -1.62 4.61
C ARG A 44 4.28 -0.68 5.21
N HIS A 45 4.16 -0.69 6.52
CA HIS A 45 3.34 0.26 7.26
C HIS A 45 3.93 0.48 8.65
N GLN A 46 3.70 1.65 9.26
CA GLN A 46 4.08 1.93 10.64
C GLN A 46 2.94 1.50 11.56
N ASP A 47 2.71 0.19 11.66
CA ASP A 47 1.71 -0.37 12.59
C ASP A 47 2.04 0.09 14.03
N THR A 48 1.02 0.47 14.80
CA THR A 48 1.14 0.87 16.22
C THR A 48 0.12 0.16 17.12
N GLY A 49 -0.38 -0.98 16.64
CA GLY A 49 -1.32 -1.85 17.35
C GLY A 49 -2.65 -2.04 16.64
N TRP A 50 -3.61 -2.65 17.34
CA TRP A 50 -4.89 -3.09 16.78
C TRP A 50 -5.76 -1.98 16.20
N GLU A 51 -5.54 -0.72 16.59
CA GLU A 51 -6.29 0.43 16.07
C GLU A 51 -5.64 1.11 14.88
N HIS A 52 -4.35 0.87 14.63
CA HIS A 52 -3.61 1.52 13.54
C HIS A 52 -2.62 0.55 12.92
N TYR A 53 -3.10 -0.16 11.88
CA TYR A 53 -2.30 -1.11 11.12
C TYR A 53 -2.85 -1.24 9.69
N ALA A 54 -2.03 -1.77 8.78
CA ALA A 54 -2.49 -2.13 7.45
C ALA A 54 -3.47 -3.31 7.51
N ASP A 55 -4.76 -3.08 7.20
CA ASP A 55 -5.84 -4.06 7.40
C ASP A 55 -6.17 -4.88 6.16
N TRP A 56 -5.76 -4.44 4.97
CA TRP A 56 -5.82 -5.25 3.75
C TRP A 56 -4.93 -4.70 2.62
N TRP A 57 -4.75 -5.54 1.61
CA TRP A 57 -4.32 -5.11 0.27
C TRP A 57 -5.19 -5.76 -0.80
N ARG A 58 -5.26 -5.16 -1.97
CA ARG A 58 -6.08 -5.66 -3.08
C ARG A 58 -5.40 -5.50 -4.42
N VAL A 59 -5.92 -6.23 -5.39
CA VAL A 59 -5.58 -6.16 -6.81
C VAL A 59 -6.78 -5.58 -7.54
N VAL A 60 -6.55 -4.52 -8.30
CA VAL A 60 -7.59 -3.84 -9.07
C VAL A 60 -7.19 -3.65 -10.53
N THR A 61 -8.19 -3.47 -11.39
CA THR A 61 -7.98 -2.94 -12.74
C THR A 61 -7.68 -1.43 -12.66
N PRO A 62 -7.16 -0.81 -13.74
CA PRO A 62 -6.99 0.64 -13.79
C PRO A 62 -8.29 1.44 -13.61
N GLY A 63 -9.44 0.81 -13.89
CA GLY A 63 -10.77 1.38 -13.65
C GLY A 63 -11.25 1.25 -12.19
N GLY A 64 -10.47 0.60 -11.32
CA GLY A 64 -10.81 0.40 -9.91
C GLY A 64 -11.65 -0.85 -9.60
N GLU A 65 -11.88 -1.73 -10.58
CA GLU A 65 -12.58 -3.00 -10.36
C GLU A 65 -11.70 -3.95 -9.53
N GLU A 66 -12.22 -4.49 -8.43
CA GLU A 66 -11.51 -5.43 -7.55
C GLU A 66 -11.44 -6.83 -8.17
N LEU A 67 -10.22 -7.31 -8.43
CA LEU A 67 -9.94 -8.66 -8.92
C LEU A 67 -9.65 -9.64 -7.78
N GLY A 68 -9.29 -9.12 -6.60
CA GLY A 68 -9.06 -9.91 -5.40
C GLY A 68 -8.55 -9.05 -4.26
N LYS A 69 -8.82 -9.48 -3.03
CA LYS A 69 -8.44 -8.77 -1.81
C LYS A 69 -7.96 -9.74 -0.74
N ARG A 70 -6.90 -9.35 -0.04
CA ARG A 70 -6.37 -10.06 1.11
C ARG A 70 -6.55 -9.21 2.36
N VAL A 71 -7.38 -9.69 3.27
CA VAL A 71 -7.50 -9.12 4.62
C VAL A 71 -6.31 -9.54 5.47
N LEU A 72 -5.81 -8.58 6.25
CA LEU A 72 -4.74 -8.72 7.24
C LEU A 72 -5.38 -8.65 8.62
N LEU A 73 -5.21 -9.70 9.41
CA LEU A 73 -6.01 -9.93 10.63
C LEU A 73 -5.30 -9.50 11.92
N HIS A 74 -4.08 -8.98 11.83
CA HIS A 74 -3.30 -8.54 12.98
C HIS A 74 -2.27 -7.48 12.57
N PRO A 75 -1.81 -6.65 13.52
CA PRO A 75 -0.65 -5.78 13.33
C PRO A 75 0.64 -6.58 13.10
N HIS A 76 1.59 -5.95 12.43
CA HIS A 76 2.92 -6.42 12.06
C HIS A 76 3.99 -5.42 12.55
N GLU A 77 3.86 -4.90 13.79
CA GLU A 77 4.77 -3.88 14.36
C GLU A 77 6.25 -4.30 14.25
N ASP A 78 6.55 -5.56 14.58
CA ASP A 78 7.90 -6.13 14.59
C ASP A 78 8.29 -6.86 13.28
N GLU A 79 7.42 -6.86 12.26
CA GLU A 79 7.61 -7.54 10.98
C GLU A 79 7.45 -6.53 9.83
N GLN A 80 8.42 -5.65 9.61
CA GLN A 80 8.36 -4.66 8.53
C GLN A 80 9.60 -4.69 7.60
N PRO A 81 9.42 -4.82 6.28
CA PRO A 81 8.16 -5.05 5.60
C PRO A 81 7.70 -6.52 5.78
N PHE A 82 6.41 -6.78 5.67
CA PHE A 82 5.87 -8.15 5.69
C PHE A 82 5.30 -8.53 4.33
N THR A 83 5.27 -9.83 4.04
CA THR A 83 4.67 -10.37 2.80
C THR A 83 3.49 -11.26 3.12
N ARG A 84 2.35 -11.05 2.47
CA ARG A 84 1.21 -11.98 2.52
C ARG A 84 0.72 -12.31 1.10
N SER A 85 0.13 -13.48 0.95
CA SER A 85 -0.26 -14.02 -0.37
C SER A 85 -1.76 -14.21 -0.50
N LEU A 86 -2.25 -14.10 -1.72
CA LEU A 86 -3.60 -14.46 -2.15
C LEU A 86 -3.49 -15.41 -3.35
N SER A 87 -4.13 -16.58 -3.22
CA SER A 87 -4.14 -17.61 -4.26
C SER A 87 -5.43 -17.58 -5.07
N ARG A 88 -5.37 -18.20 -6.26
CA ARG A 88 -6.51 -18.40 -7.16
C ARG A 88 -7.16 -17.09 -7.62
N VAL A 89 -6.36 -16.04 -7.82
CA VAL A 89 -6.83 -14.76 -8.37
C VAL A 89 -7.07 -14.92 -9.86
N THR A 90 -8.29 -14.66 -10.31
CA THR A 90 -8.65 -14.67 -11.74
C THR A 90 -8.44 -13.27 -12.30
N ILE A 91 -7.60 -13.16 -13.33
CA ILE A 91 -7.42 -11.92 -14.10
C ILE A 91 -7.99 -12.16 -15.50
N PRO A 92 -9.02 -11.42 -15.94
CA PRO A 92 -9.59 -11.59 -17.26
C PRO A 92 -8.54 -11.41 -18.37
N ALA A 93 -8.62 -12.21 -19.43
CA ALA A 93 -7.61 -12.22 -20.49
C ALA A 93 -7.43 -10.88 -21.24
N HIS A 94 -8.44 -10.01 -21.20
CA HIS A 94 -8.39 -8.67 -21.79
C HIS A 94 -7.67 -7.63 -20.89
N VAL A 95 -7.40 -7.95 -19.63
CA VAL A 95 -6.70 -7.06 -18.69
C VAL A 95 -5.20 -7.23 -18.90
N SER A 96 -4.55 -6.18 -19.40
CA SER A 96 -3.09 -6.13 -19.59
C SER A 96 -2.36 -5.46 -18.43
N THR A 97 -3.05 -4.67 -17.63
CA THR A 97 -2.49 -3.91 -16.51
C THR A 97 -3.34 -4.10 -15.26
N ILE A 98 -2.69 -4.32 -14.13
CA ILE A 98 -3.33 -4.31 -12.81
C ILE A 98 -2.59 -3.34 -11.88
N ILE A 99 -3.25 -2.94 -10.81
CA ILE A 99 -2.67 -2.12 -9.74
C ILE A 99 -2.83 -2.88 -8.43
N VAL A 100 -1.77 -2.92 -7.63
CA VAL A 100 -1.80 -3.43 -6.26
C VAL A 100 -1.64 -2.27 -5.30
N GLU A 101 -2.56 -2.18 -4.36
CA GLU A 101 -2.61 -1.13 -3.35
C GLU A 101 -2.98 -1.71 -1.97
N ALA A 102 -2.45 -1.10 -0.93
CA ALA A 102 -2.73 -1.44 0.46
C ALA A 102 -3.56 -0.33 1.11
N HIS A 103 -4.18 -0.67 2.22
CA HIS A 103 -5.03 0.22 3.00
C HIS A 103 -4.58 0.18 4.46
N ASP A 104 -4.58 1.36 5.06
CA ASP A 104 -4.38 1.56 6.48
C ASP A 104 -5.73 1.77 7.18
N LYS A 105 -5.92 1.17 8.35
CA LYS A 105 -7.17 1.24 9.12
C LYS A 105 -7.56 2.68 9.52
N VAL A 106 -6.60 3.59 9.67
CA VAL A 106 -6.84 4.97 10.14
C VAL A 106 -6.87 5.98 8.99
N HIS A 107 -5.85 5.96 8.13
CA HIS A 107 -5.66 6.92 7.03
C HIS A 107 -6.31 6.47 5.72
N GLY A 108 -6.73 5.20 5.62
CA GLY A 108 -7.33 4.66 4.42
C GLY A 108 -6.31 4.44 3.30
N TYR A 109 -6.55 5.06 2.14
CA TYR A 109 -5.62 5.04 1.01
C TYR A 109 -4.65 6.21 1.09
N GLY A 110 -3.47 6.05 0.48
CA GLY A 110 -2.51 7.15 0.31
C GLY A 110 -1.09 6.66 0.03
N GLY A 111 -0.80 5.43 0.47
CA GLY A 111 0.51 4.81 0.28
C GLY A 111 0.83 4.46 -1.18
N LYS A 112 2.09 4.10 -1.38
CA LYS A 112 2.66 3.66 -2.65
C LYS A 112 1.88 2.48 -3.20
N ARG A 113 1.55 2.57 -4.49
CA ARG A 113 0.90 1.51 -5.27
C ARG A 113 1.86 0.99 -6.33
N ILE A 114 1.69 -0.27 -6.71
CA ILE A 114 2.47 -0.89 -7.78
C ILE A 114 1.57 -1.18 -8.98
N THR A 115 1.89 -0.53 -10.10
CA THR A 115 1.28 -0.81 -11.41
C THR A 115 2.07 -1.92 -12.11
N ILE A 116 1.36 -2.96 -12.56
CA ILE A 116 1.94 -4.17 -13.12
C ILE A 116 1.45 -4.33 -14.56
N ASP A 117 2.39 -4.27 -15.50
CA ASP A 117 2.15 -4.62 -16.90
C ASP A 117 2.32 -6.14 -17.05
N LEU A 118 1.22 -6.84 -17.24
CA LEU A 118 1.20 -8.29 -17.32
C LEU A 118 1.93 -8.81 -18.57
N SER A 119 2.20 -7.98 -19.58
CA SER A 119 3.00 -8.41 -20.75
C SER A 119 4.48 -8.61 -20.44
N ARG A 120 4.96 -8.13 -19.28
CA ARG A 120 6.37 -8.18 -18.87
C ARG A 120 6.61 -9.22 -17.78
N SER A 121 7.82 -9.79 -17.76
CA SER A 121 8.24 -10.69 -16.68
C SER A 121 8.64 -9.96 -15.39
N GLN A 122 8.92 -8.65 -15.47
CA GLN A 122 9.30 -7.82 -14.33
C GLN A 122 9.14 -6.32 -14.65
N GLY A 123 9.11 -5.50 -13.60
CA GLY A 123 9.15 -4.05 -13.70
C GLY A 123 9.42 -3.41 -12.33
N PRO A 124 9.24 -2.09 -12.20
CA PRO A 124 9.48 -1.38 -10.94
C PRO A 124 8.60 -1.95 -9.82
N GLY A 125 9.22 -2.62 -8.85
CA GLY A 125 8.51 -3.19 -7.70
C GLY A 125 7.68 -4.45 -8.00
N TYR A 126 7.89 -5.14 -9.13
CA TYR A 126 7.23 -6.42 -9.35
C TYR A 126 8.00 -7.43 -10.21
N GLN A 127 7.65 -8.70 -10.04
CA GLN A 127 8.08 -9.82 -10.88
C GLN A 127 6.91 -10.75 -11.19
N ILE A 128 6.88 -11.30 -12.41
CA ILE A 128 5.91 -12.28 -12.89
C ILE A 128 6.65 -13.57 -13.28
N ARG A 129 6.17 -14.70 -12.74
CA ARG A 129 6.56 -16.06 -13.15
C ARG A 129 5.38 -16.72 -13.84
N ARG A 130 5.62 -17.30 -15.00
CA ARG A 130 4.60 -17.93 -15.85
C ARG A 130 4.87 -19.41 -16.00
#